data_AF-A0A6L7CK78-F1
#
_entry.id   AF-A0A6L7CK78-F1
#
_cell.length_a   1.000
_cell.length_b   1.000
_cell.length_c   1.000
_cell.angle_alpha   90.00
_cell.angle_beta   90.00
_cell.angle_gamma   90.00
#
_symmetry.space_group_name_H-M   'P 1'
#
loop_
_entity.id
_entity.type
_entity.pdbx_description
1 polymer ?
#
loop_
_entity_poly.entity_id
_entity_poly.type
_entity_poly.pdbx_seq_one_letter_code
_entity_poly.pdbx_strand_id
1 'polypeptide(L)' 'MKCSWREGNKIQLLENGEQYYPAVFKAIGEAQERIILETFIWFEDDVGKQLHAA' A
#
# COMPACT_ATOMS: atom_id res chain seq x y z
N MET A 1 14.92 -11.71 -13.67
CA MET A 1 14.83 -12.56 -12.46
C MET A 1 13.51 -13.33 -12.54
N LYS A 2 13.50 -14.66 -12.42
CA LYS A 2 12.23 -15.42 -12.34
C LYS A 2 11.72 -15.33 -10.91
N CYS A 3 10.52 -14.77 -10.69
CA CYS A 3 9.85 -14.89 -9.40
C CYS A 3 9.55 -16.36 -9.15
N SER A 4 10.07 -16.91 -8.05
CA SER A 4 9.67 -18.25 -7.58
C SER A 4 8.33 -18.15 -6.86
N TRP A 5 7.54 -19.22 -6.96
CA TRP A 5 6.32 -19.35 -6.16
C TRP A 5 6.66 -19.32 -4.66
N ARG A 6 5.81 -18.66 -3.87
CA ARG A 6 5.96 -18.56 -2.41
C ARG A 6 4.65 -18.95 -1.74
N GLU A 7 4.74 -19.81 -0.73
CA GLU A 7 3.62 -20.23 0.11
C GLU A 7 3.57 -19.39 1.40
N GLY A 8 2.47 -19.49 2.15
CA GLY A 8 2.30 -18.81 3.44
C GLY A 8 1.89 -17.34 3.37
N ASN A 9 1.57 -16.83 2.17
CA ASN A 9 1.04 -15.48 2.03
C ASN A 9 -0.32 -15.38 2.72
N LYS A 10 -0.52 -14.31 3.51
CA LYS A 10 -1.80 -13.99 4.13
C LYS A 10 -2.47 -12.90 3.30
N ILE A 11 -3.73 -13.12 2.95
CA ILE A 11 -4.55 -12.13 2.25
C ILE A 11 -5.60 -11.64 3.23
N GLN A 12 -5.73 -10.32 3.32
CA GLN A 12 -6.82 -9.66 4.01
C GLN A 12 -7.59 -8.84 2.99
N LEU A 13 -8.92 -9.03 2.96
CA LEU A 13 -9.79 -8.17 2.16
C LEU A 13 -9.95 -6.82 2.89
N LEU A 14 -9.74 -5.74 2.14
CA LEU A 14 -10.00 -4.38 2.59
C LEU A 14 -11.09 -3.81 1.69
N GLU A 15 -12.19 -3.37 2.28
CA GLU A 15 -13.33 -2.83 1.57
C GLU A 15 -13.19 -1.31 1.41
N ASN A 16 -13.26 -0.85 0.16
CA ASN A 16 -13.26 0.57 -0.22
C ASN A 16 -12.01 1.34 0.25
N GLY A 17 -12.02 2.66 0.02
CA GLY A 17 -10.94 3.55 0.42
C GLY A 17 -10.79 3.68 1.95
N GLU A 18 -11.89 3.60 2.69
CA GLU A 18 -11.90 3.80 4.14
C GLU A 18 -11.10 2.73 4.90
N GLN A 19 -11.02 1.50 4.39
CA GLN A 19 -10.15 0.45 4.97
C GLN A 19 -8.79 0.39 4.28
N TYR A 20 -8.74 0.65 2.97
CA TYR A 20 -7.51 0.55 2.19
C TYR A 20 -6.46 1.59 2.58
N TYR A 21 -6.80 2.88 2.57
CA TYR A 21 -5.82 3.95 2.77
C TYR A 21 -5.21 3.95 4.18
N PRO A 22 -5.96 3.77 5.28
CA PRO A 22 -5.36 3.63 6.61
C PRO A 22 -4.38 2.45 6.71
N ALA A 23 -4.68 1.33 6.04
CA ALA A 23 -3.77 0.17 6.02
C ALA A 23 -2.49 0.47 5.23
N VAL A 24 -2.59 1.20 4.11
CA VAL A 24 -1.43 1.67 3.34
C VAL A 24 -0.56 2.61 4.17
N PHE A 25 -1.13 3.64 4.79
CA PHE A 25 -0.36 4.59 5.62
C PHE A 25 0.31 3.91 6.79
N LYS A 26 -0.38 2.96 7.43
CA LYS A 26 0.21 2.14 8.50
C LYS A 26 1.40 1.32 7.98
N ALA A 27 1.23 0.62 6.86
CA ALA A 27 2.29 -0.19 6.27
C ALA A 27 3.50 0.67 5.85
N ILE A 28 3.27 1.88 5.36
CA ILE A 28 4.32 2.86 5.06
C ILE A 28 5.06 3.26 6.35
N GLY A 29 4.33 3.67 7.39
CA GLY A 29 4.92 4.09 8.66
C GLY A 29 5.65 2.99 9.44
N GLU A 30 5.27 1.72 9.24
CA GLU A 30 5.92 0.56 9.85
C GLU A 30 7.11 0.02 9.01
N ALA A 31 7.29 0.49 7.77
CA ALA A 31 8.35 0.00 6.90
C ALA A 31 9.74 0.45 7.39
N GLN A 32 10.68 -0.51 7.42
CA GLN A 32 12.03 -0.25 7.93
C GLN A 32 13.08 -0.04 6.84
N GLU A 33 12.89 -0.65 5.67
CA GLU A 33 13.91 -0.64 4.60
C GLU A 33 13.40 -0.09 3.27
N ARG A 34 12.31 -0.66 2.75
CA ARG A 34 11.79 -0.30 1.42
C ARG A 34 10.30 -0.57 1.30
N ILE A 35 9.61 0.36 0.65
CA ILE A 35 8.24 0.21 0.17
C ILE A 35 8.26 0.17 -1.35
N ILE A 36 7.46 -0.72 -1.94
CA ILE A 36 7.14 -0.71 -3.36
C ILE A 36 5.64 -0.44 -3.45
N LEU A 37 5.28 0.73 -3.95
CA LEU A 37 3.89 1.14 -4.14
C LEU A 37 3.54 1.06 -5.62
N GLU A 38 2.63 0.17 -5.98
CA GLU A 38 2.10 0.03 -7.33
C GLU A 38 0.65 0.52 -7.34
N THR A 39 0.39 1.62 -8.06
CA THR A 39 -0.95 2.20 -8.21
C THR A 39 -1.21 2.54 -9.68
N PHE A 40 -2.47 2.44 -10.09
CA PHE A 40 -2.91 2.85 -11.43
C PHE A 40 -3.06 4.38 -11.55
N ILE A 41 -3.39 5.07 -10.45
CA ILE A 41 -3.59 6.52 -10.43
C ILE A 41 -3.14 7.12 -9.10
N TRP A 42 -2.50 8.28 -9.19
CA TRP A 42 -2.16 9.13 -8.05
C TRP A 42 -2.63 10.54 -8.36
N PHE A 43 -3.74 10.94 -7.74
CA PHE A 43 -4.38 12.23 -8.01
C PHE A 43 -4.11 13.22 -6.88
N GLU A 44 -4.17 14.52 -7.15
CA GLU A 44 -3.94 15.57 -6.13
C GLU A 44 -5.20 15.91 -5.32
N ASP A 45 -5.94 14.88 -4.90
CA ASP A 45 -7.00 15.03 -3.90
C ASP A 45 -6.45 14.95 -2.47
N ASP A 46 -7.31 15.05 -1.46
CA ASP A 46 -6.88 15.06 -0.06
C ASP A 46 -6.12 13.78 0.32
N VAL A 47 -6.54 12.64 -0.20
CA VAL A 47 -5.91 11.34 0.09
C VAL A 47 -4.59 11.20 -0.66
N GLY A 48 -4.54 11.59 -1.93
CA GLY A 48 -3.32 11.54 -2.72
C GLY A 48 -2.25 12.51 -2.24
N LYS A 49 -2.63 13.67 -1.71
CA LYS A 49 -1.69 14.59 -1.02
C LYS A 49 -1.13 13.97 0.26
N GLN A 50 -1.97 13.29 1.06
CA GLN A 50 -1.51 12.57 2.24
C GLN A 50 -0.55 11.44 1.88
N LEU A 51 -0.86 10.67 0.85
CA LEU A 51 0.01 9.60 0.35
C LEU A 51 1.34 10.14 -0.16
N HIS A 52 1.38 11.36 -0.69
CA HIS A 52 2.63 11.96 -1.19
C HIS A 52 3.54 12.42 -0.04
N ALA A 53 2.95 12.67 1.13
CA ALA A 53 3.67 13.09 2.32
C ALA A 53 4.08 11.92 3.24
N ALA A 54 3.53 10.72 3.01
CA ALA A 54 3.77 9.52 3.81
C ALA A 54 5.11 8.86 3.47
#